data_AF-A0A174ZMS6-F1
#
_entry.id   AF-A0A174ZMS6-F1
#
_cell.length_a   1.000
_cell.length_b   1.000
_cell.length_c   1.000
_cell.angle_alpha   90.00
_cell.angle_beta   90.00
_cell.angle_gamma   90.00
#
_symmetry.space_group_name_H-M   'P 1'
#
loop_
_entity.id
_entity.type
_entity.pdbx_description
1 polymer ?
#
loop_
_entity_poly.entity_id
_entity_poly.type
_entity_poly.pdbx_seq_one_letter_code
_entity_poly.pdbx_strand_id
1 'polypeptide(L)'
;MLKLDYFKLPNYIFAADLTHNEFAVLVYLISLHTNIHSKTGDYKRVRQTTIAHSCGIKTAQTVSRIIKSLHEKGFISHIIKAYRPDNLIGTYTYVLNTEKLCGEYTPIKRSVFTRNLNAKQLKVYLYLLKCIDKKLRYCWNSFSDISNALKIKRDDVIAIVSDLVYERCIRKTRKLRYDNRNVYSDNVYSIKTVRLIKKRLKKELQFLICPQNCNHISTYKNKFVHLYNSTLSELCQSIFLRVRGSPQNRSSIYKPVVLLRK
;
A
#
# COMPACT_ATOMS: atom_id res chain seq x y z
N MET A 1 -15.19 -14.79 20.31
CA MET A 1 -14.07 -14.90 19.34
C MET A 1 -14.13 -13.71 18.39
N LEU A 2 -13.30 -12.67 18.58
CA LEU A 2 -13.32 -11.47 17.73
C LEU A 2 -12.88 -11.85 16.31
N LYS A 3 -13.82 -11.89 15.37
CA LYS A 3 -13.54 -12.09 13.94
C LYS A 3 -12.51 -11.03 13.53
N LEU A 4 -11.34 -11.46 13.07
CA LEU A 4 -10.34 -10.56 12.50
C LEU A 4 -11.00 -9.77 11.35
N ASP A 5 -11.18 -8.46 11.53
CA ASP A 5 -11.84 -7.57 10.57
C ASP A 5 -10.98 -7.24 9.33
N TYR A 6 -10.08 -8.16 8.98
CA TYR A 6 -9.18 -8.04 7.84
C TYR A 6 -9.44 -9.14 6.81
N PHE A 7 -9.19 -8.82 5.55
CA PHE A 7 -9.12 -9.77 4.45
C PHE A 7 -7.76 -9.69 3.75
N LYS A 8 -7.34 -10.78 3.10
CA LYS A 8 -6.08 -10.86 2.36
C LYS A 8 -6.31 -10.37 0.94
N LEU A 9 -5.64 -9.28 0.55
CA LEU A 9 -5.70 -8.75 -0.80
C LEU A 9 -4.46 -9.17 -1.59
N PRO A 10 -4.56 -10.01 -2.63
CA PRO A 10 -3.39 -10.44 -3.39
C PRO A 10 -2.73 -9.27 -4.12
N ASN A 11 -1.40 -9.15 -4.03
CA ASN A 11 -0.66 -7.99 -4.52
C ASN A 11 -0.58 -7.92 -6.05
N TYR A 12 -0.70 -9.05 -6.74
CA TYR A 12 -0.57 -9.10 -8.20
C TYR A 12 -1.79 -8.46 -8.91
N ILE A 13 -2.96 -8.38 -8.27
CA ILE A 13 -4.18 -7.84 -8.89
C ILE A 13 -4.04 -6.36 -9.26
N PHE A 14 -3.08 -5.63 -8.67
CA PHE A 14 -2.77 -4.26 -9.05
C PHE A 14 -2.13 -4.17 -10.45
N ALA A 15 -1.38 -5.20 -10.84
CA ALA A 15 -0.77 -5.34 -12.16
C ALA A 15 -1.65 -6.10 -13.16
N ALA A 16 -2.70 -6.78 -12.69
CA ALA A 16 -3.65 -7.48 -13.54
C ALA A 16 -4.41 -6.50 -14.45
N ASP A 17 -4.79 -6.99 -15.64
CA ASP A 17 -5.54 -6.20 -16.62
C ASP A 17 -7.02 -6.12 -16.25
N LEU A 18 -7.29 -5.32 -15.20
CA LEU A 18 -8.61 -5.06 -14.65
C LEU A 18 -8.95 -3.58 -14.77
N THR A 19 -10.14 -3.30 -15.31
CA THR A 19 -10.73 -1.96 -15.23
C THR A 19 -10.91 -1.56 -13.77
N HIS A 20 -11.06 -0.26 -13.49
CA HIS A 20 -11.23 0.21 -12.11
C HIS A 20 -12.45 -0.42 -11.43
N ASN A 21 -13.57 -0.59 -12.17
CA ASN A 21 -14.78 -1.19 -11.64
C ASN A 21 -14.66 -2.71 -11.45
N GLU A 22 -14.01 -3.42 -12.38
CA GLU A 22 -13.69 -4.85 -12.20
C GLU A 22 -12.82 -5.08 -10.97
N PHE A 23 -11.80 -4.23 -10.78
CA PHE A 23 -10.96 -4.26 -9.59
C PHE A 23 -11.81 -4.06 -8.33
N ALA A 24 -12.66 -3.02 -8.28
CA ALA A 24 -13.48 -2.74 -7.11
C ALA A 24 -14.43 -3.90 -6.75
N VAL A 25 -15.11 -4.49 -7.75
CA VAL A 25 -15.99 -5.64 -7.57
C VAL A 25 -15.22 -6.86 -7.09
N LEU A 26 -14.05 -7.15 -7.68
CA LEU A 26 -13.20 -8.27 -7.26
C LEU A 26 -12.73 -8.11 -5.81
N VAL A 27 -12.22 -6.93 -5.44
CA VAL A 27 -11.80 -6.66 -4.05
C VAL A 27 -12.97 -6.80 -3.08
N TYR A 28 -14.16 -6.35 -3.46
CA TYR A 28 -15.36 -6.50 -2.64
C TYR A 28 -15.71 -7.97 -2.41
N LEU A 29 -15.71 -8.79 -3.46
CA LEU A 29 -15.95 -10.23 -3.35
C LEU A 29 -14.91 -10.92 -2.45
N ILE A 30 -13.63 -10.57 -2.57
CA ILE A 30 -12.55 -11.10 -1.71
C ILE A 30 -12.79 -10.72 -0.24
N SER A 31 -13.32 -9.52 0.02
CA SER A 31 -13.55 -9.02 1.38
C SER A 31 -14.65 -9.75 2.14
N LEU A 32 -15.61 -10.35 1.42
CA LEU A 32 -16.75 -11.04 2.02
C LEU A 32 -16.29 -12.23 2.87
N HIS A 33 -16.86 -12.33 4.07
CA HIS A 33 -16.68 -13.50 4.91
C HIS A 33 -17.30 -14.73 4.25
N THR A 34 -16.61 -15.85 4.32
CA THR A 34 -17.17 -17.16 4.01
C THR A 34 -16.62 -18.17 5.00
N ASN A 35 -17.41 -19.19 5.29
CA ASN A 35 -16.99 -20.37 6.02
C ASN A 35 -16.86 -21.58 5.09
N ILE A 36 -17.20 -21.42 3.80
CA ILE A 36 -17.23 -22.49 2.80
C ILE A 36 -16.00 -22.32 1.91
N HIS A 37 -15.00 -23.14 2.20
CA HIS A 37 -13.75 -23.25 1.46
C HIS A 37 -13.68 -24.62 0.81
N SER A 38 -13.32 -24.67 -0.46
CA SER A 38 -13.16 -25.92 -1.21
C SER A 38 -11.87 -25.91 -2.00
N LYS A 39 -11.51 -27.06 -2.57
CA LYS A 39 -10.40 -27.14 -3.54
C LYS A 39 -10.61 -26.25 -4.76
N THR A 40 -11.86 -26.02 -5.17
CA THR A 40 -12.20 -25.20 -6.35
C THR A 40 -12.27 -23.70 -6.05
N GLY A 41 -12.27 -23.32 -4.77
CA GLY A 41 -12.24 -21.92 -4.35
C GLY A 41 -13.09 -21.57 -3.13
N ASP A 42 -13.13 -20.26 -2.87
CA ASP A 42 -13.91 -19.63 -1.80
C ASP A 42 -15.32 -19.25 -2.30
N TYR A 43 -16.37 -19.73 -1.63
CA TYR A 43 -17.74 -19.41 -2.00
C TYR A 43 -18.18 -18.08 -1.39
N LYS A 44 -18.56 -17.11 -2.22
CA LYS A 44 -19.01 -15.77 -1.79
C LYS A 44 -20.46 -15.54 -2.21
N ARG A 45 -21.36 -15.48 -1.23
CA ARG A 45 -22.81 -15.27 -1.46
C ARG A 45 -23.17 -13.81 -1.25
N VAL A 46 -23.66 -13.13 -2.30
CA VAL A 46 -24.07 -11.72 -2.22
C VAL A 46 -25.01 -11.33 -3.37
N ARG A 47 -25.90 -10.35 -3.13
CA ARG A 47 -26.79 -9.80 -4.18
C ARG A 47 -26.01 -8.81 -5.06
N GLN A 48 -26.32 -8.78 -6.35
CA GLN A 48 -25.68 -7.82 -7.28
C GLN A 48 -26.01 -6.36 -6.95
N THR A 49 -27.19 -6.09 -6.40
CA THR A 49 -27.56 -4.76 -5.88
C THR A 49 -26.68 -4.32 -4.72
N THR A 50 -26.32 -5.25 -3.82
CA THR A 50 -25.41 -4.98 -2.71
C THR A 50 -23.99 -4.70 -3.19
N ILE A 51 -23.49 -5.47 -4.16
CA ILE A 51 -22.20 -5.17 -4.82
C ILE A 51 -22.26 -3.78 -5.46
N ALA A 52 -23.33 -3.47 -6.18
CA ALA A 52 -23.48 -2.20 -6.87
C ALA A 52 -23.36 -1.02 -5.88
N HIS A 53 -24.11 -1.07 -4.79
CA HIS A 53 -24.05 -0.09 -3.71
C HIS A 53 -22.64 0.02 -3.09
N SER A 54 -22.04 -1.10 -2.67
CA SER A 54 -20.73 -1.11 -2.02
C SER A 54 -19.56 -0.67 -2.92
N CYS A 55 -19.69 -0.83 -4.25
CA CYS A 55 -18.66 -0.43 -5.21
C CYS A 55 -18.95 0.92 -5.90
N GLY A 56 -20.04 1.62 -5.54
CA GLY A 56 -20.42 2.89 -6.18
C GLY A 56 -20.87 2.75 -7.63
N ILE A 57 -21.40 1.58 -8.01
CA ILE A 57 -21.90 1.29 -9.36
C ILE A 57 -23.41 1.55 -9.39
N LYS A 58 -23.87 2.28 -10.41
CA LYS A 58 -25.27 2.74 -10.51
C LYS A 58 -26.28 1.59 -10.64
N THR A 59 -25.95 0.53 -11.37
CA THR A 59 -26.93 -0.50 -11.75
C THR A 59 -26.40 -1.92 -11.58
N ALA A 60 -27.28 -2.84 -11.16
CA ALA A 60 -26.96 -4.25 -11.03
C ALA A 60 -26.63 -4.91 -12.38
N GLN A 61 -27.19 -4.41 -13.49
CA GLN A 61 -26.86 -4.87 -14.84
C GLN A 61 -25.38 -4.65 -15.17
N THR A 62 -24.82 -3.51 -14.75
CA THR A 62 -23.39 -3.22 -14.92
C THR A 62 -22.54 -4.19 -14.11
N VAL A 63 -22.96 -4.50 -12.88
CA VAL A 63 -22.30 -5.52 -12.04
C VAL A 63 -22.34 -6.90 -12.70
N SER A 64 -23.48 -7.29 -13.29
CA SER A 64 -23.61 -8.55 -14.02
C SER A 64 -22.62 -8.66 -15.17
N ARG A 65 -22.46 -7.60 -15.97
CA ARG A 65 -21.44 -7.54 -17.05
C ARG A 65 -20.01 -7.64 -16.50
N ILE A 66 -19.71 -6.94 -15.42
CA ILE A 66 -18.40 -7.00 -14.76
C ILE A 66 -18.10 -8.41 -14.24
N ILE A 67 -19.08 -9.08 -13.63
CA ILE A 67 -18.93 -10.45 -13.14
C ILE A 67 -18.66 -11.43 -14.29
N LYS A 68 -19.35 -11.29 -15.43
CA LYS A 68 -19.06 -12.09 -16.63
C LYS A 68 -17.63 -11.88 -17.10
N SER A 69 -17.17 -10.63 -17.19
CA SER A 69 -15.77 -10.32 -17.53
C SER A 69 -14.78 -10.92 -16.51
N LEU A 70 -15.06 -10.84 -15.20
CA LEU A 70 -14.20 -11.44 -14.17
C LEU A 70 -14.15 -12.98 -14.26
N HIS A 71 -15.24 -13.61 -14.70
CA HIS A 71 -15.31 -15.04 -14.96
C HIS A 71 -14.51 -15.42 -16.22
N GLU A 72 -14.66 -14.69 -17.32
CA GLU A 72 -13.87 -14.86 -18.54
C GLU A 72 -12.37 -14.66 -18.28
N LYS A 73 -12.02 -13.70 -17.42
CA LYS A 73 -10.66 -13.47 -16.95
C LYS A 73 -10.20 -14.50 -15.91
N GLY A 74 -11.02 -15.47 -15.51
CA GLY A 74 -10.66 -16.58 -14.64
C GLY A 74 -10.48 -16.25 -13.15
N PHE A 75 -10.92 -15.07 -12.69
CA PHE A 75 -10.92 -14.73 -11.26
C PHE A 75 -12.09 -15.37 -10.50
N ILE A 76 -13.18 -15.61 -11.21
CA ILE A 76 -14.35 -16.35 -10.73
C ILE A 76 -14.41 -17.66 -11.50
N SER A 77 -14.39 -18.80 -10.80
CA SER A 77 -14.45 -20.13 -11.44
C SER A 77 -15.89 -20.53 -11.76
N HIS A 78 -16.84 -20.23 -10.87
CA HIS A 78 -18.24 -20.58 -11.07
C HIS A 78 -19.19 -19.48 -10.57
N ILE A 79 -20.32 -19.35 -11.26
CA ILE A 79 -21.43 -18.46 -10.88
C ILE A 79 -22.66 -19.33 -10.64
N ILE A 80 -23.03 -19.52 -9.39
CA ILE A 80 -24.16 -20.35 -8.98
C ILE A 80 -25.35 -19.43 -8.71
N LYS A 81 -26.44 -19.65 -9.43
CA LYS A 81 -27.72 -18.95 -9.23
C LYS A 81 -28.54 -19.71 -8.20
N ALA A 82 -28.96 -19.03 -7.14
CA ALA A 82 -30.04 -19.55 -6.29
C ALA A 82 -31.37 -19.06 -6.84
N TYR A 83 -32.34 -19.95 -6.95
CA TYR A 83 -33.73 -19.62 -7.24
C TYR A 83 -34.54 -19.68 -5.94
N ARG A 84 -35.51 -18.80 -5.80
CA ARG A 84 -36.52 -18.87 -4.74
C ARG A 84 -37.68 -19.78 -5.18
N PRO A 85 -38.55 -20.20 -4.25
CA PRO A 85 -39.72 -21.04 -4.57
C PRO A 85 -40.66 -20.43 -5.63
N ASP A 86 -40.68 -19.11 -5.74
CA ASP A 86 -41.44 -18.31 -6.72
C ASP A 86 -40.74 -18.19 -8.09
N ASN A 87 -39.69 -18.97 -8.35
CA ASN A 87 -38.80 -18.88 -9.52
C ASN A 87 -38.10 -17.53 -9.72
N LEU A 88 -38.18 -16.61 -8.75
CA LEU A 88 -37.44 -15.36 -8.83
C LEU A 88 -35.95 -15.60 -8.53
N ILE A 89 -35.11 -14.80 -9.21
CA ILE A 89 -33.67 -14.85 -9.03
C ILE A 89 -33.34 -14.45 -7.59
N GLY A 90 -32.77 -15.41 -6.85
CA GLY A 90 -32.31 -15.24 -5.50
C GLY A 90 -30.92 -14.60 -5.44
N THR A 91 -30.15 -15.02 -4.43
CA THR A 91 -28.79 -14.50 -4.23
C THR A 91 -27.80 -15.34 -5.04
N TYR A 92 -26.83 -14.69 -5.67
CA TYR A 92 -25.78 -15.38 -6.39
C TYR A 92 -24.71 -15.87 -5.42
N THR A 93 -24.11 -17.01 -5.74
CA THR A 93 -22.89 -17.49 -5.09
C THR A 93 -21.78 -17.53 -6.13
N TYR A 94 -20.73 -16.75 -5.89
CA TYR A 94 -19.55 -16.68 -6.75
C TYR A 94 -18.44 -17.51 -6.13
N VAL A 95 -17.84 -18.41 -6.90
CA VAL A 95 -16.68 -19.19 -6.46
C VAL A 95 -15.44 -18.47 -6.93
N LEU A 96 -14.63 -17.94 -6.01
CA LEU A 96 -13.38 -17.24 -6.33
C LEU A 96 -12.27 -18.25 -6.58
N ASN A 97 -11.54 -18.09 -7.69
CA ASN A 97 -10.41 -18.96 -8.01
C ASN A 97 -9.23 -18.67 -7.07
N THR A 98 -9.03 -19.52 -6.08
CA THR A 98 -7.97 -19.39 -5.08
C THR A 98 -6.58 -19.64 -5.64
N GLU A 99 -6.44 -20.47 -6.67
CA GLU A 99 -5.16 -20.69 -7.35
C GLU A 99 -4.70 -19.41 -8.05
N LYS A 100 -5.62 -18.74 -8.76
CA LYS A 100 -5.30 -17.46 -9.39
C LYS A 100 -5.02 -16.38 -8.35
N LEU A 101 -5.79 -16.34 -7.26
CA LEU A 101 -5.68 -15.36 -6.18
C LEU A 101 -4.56 -15.67 -5.15
N CYS A 102 -3.63 -16.59 -5.46
CA CYS A 102 -2.57 -16.97 -4.54
C CYS A 102 -1.37 -16.00 -4.54
N GLY A 103 -0.42 -16.23 -3.62
CA GLY A 103 0.84 -15.47 -3.55
C GLY A 103 0.88 -14.37 -2.48
N GLU A 104 1.74 -13.38 -2.69
CA GLU A 104 1.91 -12.27 -1.74
C GLU A 104 0.62 -11.47 -1.58
N TYR A 105 0.30 -11.11 -0.34
CA TYR A 105 -0.91 -10.36 -0.03
C TYR A 105 -0.66 -9.20 0.94
N THR A 106 -1.55 -8.22 0.86
CA THR A 106 -1.67 -7.12 1.82
C THR A 106 -2.91 -7.33 2.68
N PRO A 107 -2.80 -7.31 4.02
CA PRO A 107 -3.98 -7.37 4.89
C PRO A 107 -4.72 -6.03 4.90
N ILE A 108 -6.01 -6.04 4.55
CA ILE A 108 -6.85 -4.84 4.43
C ILE A 108 -8.03 -4.94 5.40
N LYS A 109 -8.37 -3.85 6.08
CA LYS A 109 -9.58 -3.78 6.92
C LYS A 109 -10.83 -3.74 6.06
N ARG A 110 -11.88 -4.50 6.42
CA ARG A 110 -13.15 -4.50 5.68
C ARG A 110 -13.88 -3.15 5.74
N SER A 111 -13.63 -2.36 6.78
CA SER A 111 -14.11 -0.97 6.87
C SER A 111 -13.63 -0.04 5.76
N VAL A 112 -12.80 -0.51 4.82
CA VAL A 112 -12.52 0.23 3.59
C VAL A 112 -13.80 0.51 2.78
N PHE A 113 -14.77 -0.42 2.78
CA PHE A 113 -16.01 -0.27 2.02
C PHE A 113 -17.06 0.64 2.70
N THR A 114 -16.81 1.09 3.94
CA THR A 114 -17.66 2.09 4.61
C THR A 114 -17.24 3.52 4.31
N ARG A 115 -16.16 3.73 3.53
CA ARG A 115 -15.59 5.05 3.21
C ARG A 115 -16.16 5.67 1.92
N ASN A 116 -17.12 5.00 1.26
CA ASN A 116 -17.78 5.46 0.04
C ASN A 116 -16.80 5.93 -1.06
N LEU A 117 -15.65 5.25 -1.20
CA LEU A 117 -14.66 5.57 -2.22
C LEU A 117 -15.11 5.08 -3.60
N ASN A 118 -14.95 5.92 -4.62
CA ASN A 118 -15.14 5.50 -6.01
C ASN A 118 -14.07 4.45 -6.41
N ALA A 119 -14.34 3.62 -7.41
CA ALA A 119 -13.47 2.55 -7.88
C ALA A 119 -12.01 3.00 -8.16
N LYS A 120 -11.81 4.17 -8.80
CA LYS A 120 -10.46 4.75 -9.01
C LYS A 120 -9.79 5.12 -7.68
N GLN A 121 -10.52 5.80 -6.79
CA GLN A 121 -10.02 6.21 -5.48
C GLN A 121 -9.68 4.99 -4.61
N LEU A 122 -10.53 3.96 -4.61
CA LEU A 122 -10.31 2.69 -3.94
C LEU A 122 -9.03 2.01 -4.44
N LYS A 123 -8.82 1.96 -5.76
CA LYS A 123 -7.61 1.36 -6.36
C LYS A 123 -6.34 2.08 -5.91
N VAL A 124 -6.32 3.42 -5.94
CA VAL A 124 -5.18 4.24 -5.46
C VAL A 124 -4.97 4.05 -3.96
N TYR A 125 -6.04 4.12 -3.17
CA TYR A 125 -5.98 3.95 -1.72
C TYR A 125 -5.37 2.61 -1.32
N LEU A 126 -5.88 1.51 -1.88
CA LEU A 126 -5.39 0.16 -1.60
C LEU A 126 -3.95 -0.04 -2.09
N TYR A 127 -3.55 0.59 -3.20
CA TYR A 127 -2.17 0.55 -3.67
C TYR A 127 -1.22 1.25 -2.70
N LEU A 128 -1.60 2.42 -2.18
CA LEU A 128 -0.81 3.10 -1.15
C LEU A 128 -0.68 2.24 0.11
N LEU A 129 -1.76 1.56 0.54
CA LEU A 129 -1.72 0.62 1.65
C LEU A 129 -0.75 -0.54 1.42
N LYS A 130 -0.76 -1.11 0.20
CA LYS A 130 0.18 -2.16 -0.24
C LYS A 130 1.64 -1.69 -0.15
N CYS A 131 1.90 -0.43 -0.52
CA CYS A 131 3.25 0.13 -0.53
C CYS A 131 3.77 0.53 0.86
N ILE A 132 2.92 0.66 1.88
CA ILE A 132 3.35 1.04 3.24
C ILE A 132 4.25 -0.05 3.82
N ASP A 133 5.49 0.33 4.16
CA ASP A 133 6.42 -0.55 4.83
C ASP A 133 5.88 -0.89 6.24
N LYS A 134 5.86 -2.20 6.55
CA LYS A 134 5.31 -2.72 7.81
C LYS A 134 6.02 -2.18 9.04
N LYS A 135 7.35 -2.02 8.94
CA LYS A 135 8.17 -1.37 9.96
C LYS A 135 7.88 0.11 9.89
N LEU A 136 8.27 0.82 8.81
CA LEU A 136 8.29 2.29 8.75
C LEU A 136 6.93 2.96 8.90
N ARG A 137 5.85 2.26 8.59
CA ARG A 137 4.46 2.76 8.61
C ARG A 137 4.18 3.89 7.60
N TYR A 138 5.07 4.07 6.63
CA TYR A 138 4.89 5.00 5.52
C TYR A 138 5.47 4.44 4.22
N CYS A 139 5.10 5.06 3.09
CA CYS A 139 5.69 4.83 1.77
C CYS A 139 6.01 6.17 1.10
N TRP A 140 6.75 6.15 -0.02
CA TRP A 140 7.22 7.36 -0.70
C TRP A 140 7.08 7.31 -2.22
N ASN A 141 6.06 6.61 -2.73
CA ASN A 141 5.82 6.53 -4.17
C ASN A 141 5.55 7.93 -4.76
N SER A 142 6.23 8.29 -5.84
CA SER A 142 5.90 9.51 -6.57
C SER A 142 4.53 9.38 -7.26
N PHE A 143 3.94 10.51 -7.68
CA PHE A 143 2.72 10.47 -8.48
C PHE A 143 2.91 9.72 -9.80
N SER A 144 4.11 9.77 -10.40
CA SER A 144 4.44 9.01 -11.59
C SER A 144 4.49 7.51 -11.32
N ASP A 145 5.02 7.09 -10.16
CA ASP A 145 5.07 5.67 -9.80
C ASP A 145 3.65 5.09 -9.62
N ILE A 146 2.76 5.86 -8.98
CA ILE A 146 1.36 5.46 -8.79
C ILE A 146 0.63 5.44 -10.15
N SER A 147 0.83 6.46 -10.97
CA SER A 147 0.29 6.58 -12.33
C SER A 147 0.64 5.35 -13.18
N ASN A 148 1.94 5.02 -13.22
CA ASN A 148 2.46 3.91 -14.01
C ASN A 148 1.98 2.56 -13.47
N ALA A 149 2.00 2.37 -12.15
CA ALA A 149 1.58 1.11 -11.53
C ALA A 149 0.08 0.81 -11.71
N LEU A 150 -0.77 1.84 -11.76
CA LEU A 150 -2.23 1.67 -11.80
C LEU A 150 -2.85 1.92 -13.17
N LYS A 151 -2.05 2.35 -14.16
CA LYS A 151 -2.50 2.83 -15.47
C LYS A 151 -3.55 3.95 -15.33
N ILE A 152 -3.34 4.88 -14.41
CA ILE A 152 -4.18 6.07 -14.18
C ILE A 152 -3.38 7.30 -14.58
N LYS A 153 -4.00 8.27 -15.27
CA LYS A 153 -3.32 9.52 -15.63
C LYS A 153 -2.73 10.20 -14.38
N ARG A 154 -1.54 10.78 -14.50
CA ARG A 154 -0.86 11.42 -13.38
C ARG A 154 -1.70 12.53 -12.73
N ASP A 155 -2.42 13.32 -13.52
CA ASP A 155 -3.27 14.40 -13.00
C ASP A 155 -4.46 13.86 -12.19
N ASP A 156 -5.12 12.80 -12.69
CA ASP A 156 -6.15 12.06 -11.95
C ASP A 156 -5.60 11.54 -10.61
N VAL A 157 -4.36 11.03 -10.60
CA VAL A 157 -3.71 10.56 -9.36
C VAL A 157 -3.51 11.72 -8.38
N ILE A 158 -3.09 12.91 -8.85
CA ILE A 158 -2.90 14.09 -8.00
C ILE A 158 -4.23 14.50 -7.37
N ALA A 159 -5.30 14.56 -8.16
CA ALA A 159 -6.65 14.88 -7.68
C ALA A 159 -7.13 13.84 -6.65
N ILE A 160 -7.09 12.56 -6.99
CA ILE A 160 -7.51 11.46 -6.10
C ILE A 160 -6.72 11.46 -4.79
N VAL A 161 -5.40 11.66 -4.84
CA VAL A 161 -4.59 11.71 -3.61
C VAL A 161 -4.96 12.91 -2.76
N SER A 162 -5.30 14.04 -3.38
CA SER A 162 -5.75 15.25 -2.67
C SER A 162 -7.09 15.00 -1.98
N ASP A 163 -8.03 14.36 -2.65
CA ASP A 163 -9.33 13.94 -2.07
C ASP A 163 -9.12 12.97 -0.89
N LEU A 164 -8.27 11.95 -1.06
CA LEU A 164 -7.99 10.98 0.01
C LEU A 164 -7.35 11.62 1.25
N VAL A 165 -6.60 12.71 1.07
CA VAL A 165 -6.03 13.50 2.18
C VAL A 165 -7.12 14.35 2.84
N TYR A 166 -7.98 15.00 2.05
CA TYR A 166 -9.10 15.80 2.52
C TYR A 166 -10.07 14.95 3.38
N GLU A 167 -10.44 13.78 2.87
CA GLU A 167 -11.29 12.77 3.54
C GLU A 167 -10.59 12.03 4.70
N ARG A 168 -9.36 12.41 5.03
CA ARG A 168 -8.54 11.82 6.11
C ARG A 168 -8.37 10.30 5.97
N CYS A 169 -8.45 9.77 4.75
CA CYS A 169 -8.17 8.37 4.46
C CYS A 169 -6.67 8.07 4.53
N ILE A 170 -5.85 9.04 4.10
CA ILE A 170 -4.40 9.01 4.17
C ILE A 170 -3.85 10.34 4.68
N ARG A 171 -2.62 10.33 5.16
CA ARG A 171 -1.83 11.53 5.43
C ARG A 171 -0.71 11.64 4.43
N LYS A 172 -0.56 12.82 3.86
CA LYS A 172 0.55 13.18 2.97
C LYS A 172 1.44 14.19 3.69
N THR A 173 2.74 13.92 3.73
CA THR A 173 3.74 14.83 4.27
C THR A 173 4.76 15.15 3.18
N ARG A 174 4.98 16.45 2.94
CA ARG A 174 6.09 16.90 2.11
C ARG A 174 7.34 16.96 2.97
N LYS A 175 8.43 16.42 2.47
CA LYS A 175 9.74 16.50 3.10
C LYS A 175 10.67 17.30 2.20
N LEU A 176 11.56 18.05 2.81
CA LEU A 176 12.71 18.59 2.11
C LEU A 176 13.78 17.52 2.02
N ARG A 177 14.54 17.55 0.93
CA ARG A 177 15.71 16.70 0.76
C ARG A 177 16.76 16.98 1.85
N TYR A 178 17.51 15.94 2.21
CA TYR A 178 18.57 16.08 3.21
C TYR A 178 19.78 16.82 2.64
N ASP A 179 20.13 16.45 1.41
CA ASP A 179 21.17 17.03 0.56
C ASP A 179 20.87 18.48 0.16
N ASN A 180 19.62 18.79 -0.20
CA ASN A 180 19.22 20.13 -0.61
C ASN A 180 17.90 20.57 0.04
N ARG A 181 17.99 21.50 0.98
CA ARG A 181 16.83 22.01 1.73
C ARG A 181 15.92 22.94 0.93
N ASN A 182 16.27 23.29 -0.30
CA ASN A 182 15.43 24.10 -1.18
C ASN A 182 14.56 23.22 -2.11
N VAL A 183 14.82 21.92 -2.15
CA VAL A 183 14.10 20.97 -3.02
C VAL A 183 13.31 19.99 -2.17
N TYR A 184 12.04 19.77 -2.54
CA TYR A 184 11.22 18.76 -1.90
C TYR A 184 11.64 17.35 -2.34
N SER A 185 11.74 16.43 -1.38
CA SER A 185 11.84 15.00 -1.67
C SER A 185 10.46 14.45 -2.08
N ASP A 186 10.43 13.15 -2.39
CA ASP A 186 9.19 12.45 -2.69
C ASP A 186 8.16 12.59 -1.56
N ASN A 187 6.88 12.57 -1.95
CA ASN A 187 5.75 12.64 -1.02
C ASN A 187 5.78 11.42 -0.10
N VAL A 188 5.56 11.63 1.20
CA VAL A 188 5.44 10.53 2.15
C VAL A 188 3.97 10.31 2.50
N TYR A 189 3.50 9.06 2.36
CA TYR A 189 2.12 8.67 2.67
C TYR A 189 2.08 7.75 3.89
N SER A 190 1.10 7.97 4.77
CA SER A 190 0.89 7.16 5.98
C SER A 190 -0.60 7.10 6.36
N ILE A 191 -1.00 6.07 7.12
CA ILE A 191 -2.39 5.94 7.63
C ILE A 191 -2.55 6.65 8.99
N LYS A 192 -1.51 6.56 9.83
CA LYS A 192 -1.47 7.15 11.19
C LYS A 192 -0.39 8.22 11.25
N THR A 193 -0.37 9.00 12.33
CA THR A 193 0.64 10.05 12.50
C THR A 193 1.97 9.34 12.69
N VAL A 194 2.88 9.46 11.73
CA VAL A 194 4.24 9.01 11.93
C VAL A 194 5.06 10.24 12.32
N ARG A 195 5.48 10.34 13.58
CA ARG A 195 6.51 11.30 13.97
C ARG A 195 7.84 10.74 13.49
N LEU A 196 8.42 11.39 12.51
CA LEU A 196 9.76 11.08 12.06
C LEU A 196 10.73 11.77 13.01
N ILE A 197 11.23 11.01 13.97
CA ILE A 197 12.24 11.50 14.89
C ILE A 197 13.52 11.65 14.07
N LYS A 198 14.01 12.89 13.89
CA LYS A 198 15.40 13.10 13.49
C LYS A 198 16.25 12.38 14.54
N LYS A 199 17.07 11.40 14.15
CA LYS A 199 18.14 10.93 15.03
C LYS A 199 18.96 12.16 15.39
N ARG A 200 18.83 12.66 16.62
CA ARG A 200 19.91 13.40 17.25
C ARG A 200 21.02 12.37 17.36
N LEU A 201 22.10 12.54 16.60
CA LEU A 201 23.37 11.92 16.99
C LEU A 201 23.57 12.31 18.46
N LYS A 202 23.58 11.32 19.36
CA LYS A 202 23.96 11.56 20.75
C LYS A 202 25.33 12.24 20.69
N LYS A 203 25.46 13.42 21.29
CA LYS A 203 26.76 14.02 21.61
C LYS A 203 27.42 13.21 22.73
N GLU A 204 27.63 11.91 22.54
CA GLU A 204 28.38 11.06 23.47
C GLU A 204 29.75 10.71 22.88
N LEU A 205 30.44 11.74 22.38
CA LEU A 205 31.86 11.70 22.02
C LEU A 205 32.56 12.96 22.54
N GLN A 206 32.10 13.47 23.69
CA GLN A 206 32.63 14.72 24.27
C GLN A 206 33.51 14.50 25.51
N PHE A 207 33.82 13.27 25.90
CA PHE A 207 34.77 12.99 26.97
C PHE A 207 35.58 11.74 26.63
N LEU A 208 36.87 11.76 26.96
CA LEU A 208 37.97 10.86 26.54
C LEU A 208 38.59 11.34 25.21
N ILE A 209 39.67 12.14 25.15
CA ILE A 209 40.92 12.11 25.93
C ILE A 209 41.57 13.51 25.87
N CYS A 210 41.90 14.08 27.01
CA CYS A 210 43.11 14.88 27.26
C CYS A 210 43.50 14.52 28.69
N PRO A 211 44.73 14.05 28.95
CA PRO A 211 45.95 14.87 28.87
C PRO A 211 47.13 14.05 28.29
N GLN A 212 48.34 14.51 27.97
CA GLN A 212 49.20 15.64 28.33
C GLN A 212 50.38 15.62 27.32
N ASN A 213 51.04 16.76 27.13
CA ASN A 213 52.34 16.94 26.47
C ASN A 213 52.46 16.56 24.98
N CYS A 214 52.41 17.60 24.13
CA CYS A 214 53.40 17.79 23.06
C CYS A 214 53.36 19.28 22.65
N ASN A 215 54.38 20.02 23.09
CA ASN A 215 54.76 21.28 22.46
C ASN A 215 55.23 20.95 21.04
N HIS A 216 54.48 21.28 20.00
CA HIS A 216 55.04 21.68 18.71
C HIS A 216 53.95 22.33 17.85
N ILE A 217 54.32 23.51 17.35
CA ILE A 217 53.54 24.36 16.45
C ILE A 217 53.49 23.71 15.05
N SER A 218 52.36 24.00 14.38
CA SER A 218 52.08 24.00 12.94
C SER A 218 51.78 22.70 12.17
N THR A 219 50.69 22.82 11.38
CA THR A 219 50.41 22.14 10.11
C THR A 219 50.11 20.64 10.10
N TYR A 220 49.00 20.19 10.69
CA TYR A 220 48.24 19.03 10.17
C TYR A 220 46.74 19.15 10.44
N LYS A 221 46.10 20.15 9.81
CA LYS A 221 44.68 20.02 9.42
C LYS A 221 44.63 18.93 8.34
N ASN A 222 43.69 18.00 8.46
CA ASN A 222 43.33 16.98 7.46
C ASN A 222 44.10 15.64 7.49
N LYS A 223 43.99 14.86 8.59
CA LYS A 223 44.21 13.41 8.49
C LYS A 223 43.16 12.50 9.13
N PHE A 224 42.12 13.05 9.79
CA PHE A 224 41.05 12.25 10.41
C PHE A 224 39.69 12.30 9.71
N VAL A 225 39.60 12.89 8.51
CA VAL A 225 38.36 12.88 7.70
C VAL A 225 38.32 11.68 6.72
N HIS A 226 39.42 10.92 6.57
CA HIS A 226 39.55 9.91 5.52
C HIS A 226 39.23 8.46 5.90
N LEU A 227 38.90 8.14 7.17
CA LEU A 227 38.69 6.74 7.58
C LEU A 227 37.25 6.35 7.94
N TYR A 228 36.27 7.26 7.80
CA TYR A 228 34.85 6.92 7.96
C TYR A 228 33.98 7.24 6.73
N ASN A 229 34.56 7.80 5.67
CA ASN A 229 33.82 8.09 4.43
C ASN A 229 34.03 7.04 3.34
N SER A 230 35.07 6.20 3.40
CA SER A 230 35.34 5.20 2.37
C SER A 230 34.49 3.93 2.50
N THR A 231 34.11 3.49 3.71
CA THR A 231 33.33 2.24 3.87
C THR A 231 31.81 2.45 3.90
N LEU A 232 31.31 3.67 4.11
CA LEU A 232 29.88 3.98 4.02
C LEU A 232 29.44 4.54 2.66
N SER A 233 30.36 5.17 1.91
CA SER A 233 30.04 5.66 0.56
C SER A 233 29.82 4.50 -0.41
N GLU A 234 30.59 3.42 -0.28
CA GLU A 234 30.44 2.26 -1.17
C GLU A 234 29.19 1.43 -0.85
N LEU A 235 28.79 1.28 0.43
CA LEU A 235 27.57 0.54 0.80
C LEU A 235 26.26 1.32 0.55
N CYS A 236 26.30 2.66 0.63
CA CYS A 236 25.11 3.49 0.41
C CYS A 236 24.90 3.90 -1.05
N GLN A 237 25.94 3.86 -1.90
CA GLN A 237 25.80 4.16 -3.33
C GLN A 237 25.64 2.90 -4.20
N SER A 238 26.15 1.74 -3.78
CA SER A 238 26.11 0.51 -4.60
C SER A 238 24.77 -0.24 -4.60
N ILE A 239 23.82 0.06 -3.70
CA ILE A 239 22.48 -0.56 -3.69
C ILE A 239 21.39 0.42 -4.20
N PHE A 240 21.72 1.70 -4.40
CA PHE A 240 20.77 2.74 -4.79
C PHE A 240 20.67 3.01 -6.30
N LEU A 241 21.37 2.23 -7.11
CA LEU A 241 21.26 2.32 -8.56
C LEU A 241 20.22 1.29 -9.07
N ARG A 242 19.08 1.84 -9.52
CA ARG A 242 18.09 1.25 -10.46
C ARG A 242 16.76 0.67 -9.95
N VAL A 243 16.22 1.08 -8.81
CA VAL A 243 14.76 0.91 -8.61
C VAL A 243 14.14 2.17 -7.99
N ARG A 244 13.48 2.99 -8.82
CA ARG A 244 12.53 3.99 -8.32
C ARG A 244 11.33 3.27 -7.69
N GLY A 245 10.88 3.70 -6.52
CA GLY A 245 9.72 3.15 -5.82
C GLY A 245 9.98 2.78 -4.35
N SER A 246 8.91 2.39 -3.64
CA SER A 246 8.99 1.86 -2.27
C SER A 246 9.79 0.55 -2.25
N PRO A 247 10.50 0.21 -1.16
CA PRO A 247 11.31 -1.00 -1.08
C PRO A 247 10.43 -2.22 -1.33
N GLN A 248 10.88 -3.12 -2.21
CA GLN A 248 10.29 -4.46 -2.27
C GLN A 248 10.48 -5.10 -0.89
N ASN A 249 9.48 -5.84 -0.42
CA ASN A 249 9.36 -6.37 0.95
C ASN A 249 10.49 -7.38 1.25
N ARG A 250 11.71 -6.89 1.46
CA ARG A 250 12.90 -7.63 1.87
C ARG A 250 13.44 -6.89 3.09
N SER A 251 12.98 -7.31 4.26
CA SER A 251 13.53 -7.02 5.60
C SER A 251 14.41 -5.76 5.70
N SER A 252 13.79 -4.58 5.91
CA SER A 252 14.51 -3.30 5.96
C SER A 252 15.34 -3.06 7.25
N ILE A 253 16.47 -2.36 7.09
CA ILE A 253 17.59 -2.18 8.03
C ILE A 253 17.33 -1.11 9.13
N TYR A 254 16.21 -0.39 9.11
CA TYR A 254 15.95 0.71 10.06
C TYR A 254 14.67 0.53 10.89
N LYS A 255 14.75 0.87 12.19
CA LYS A 255 13.65 0.80 13.17
C LYS A 255 12.89 2.15 13.28
N PRO A 256 11.57 2.17 13.09
CA PRO A 256 10.70 3.34 13.29
C PRO A 256 9.95 3.29 14.62
N VAL A 257 9.60 4.47 15.16
CA VAL A 257 8.84 4.61 16.41
C VAL A 257 7.42 5.08 16.11
N VAL A 258 6.42 4.30 16.54
CA VAL A 258 4.99 4.60 16.36
C VAL A 258 4.42 5.10 17.69
N LEU A 259 3.86 6.31 17.71
CA LEU A 259 3.17 6.83 18.88
C LEU A 259 1.69 6.43 18.83
N LEU A 260 1.26 5.59 19.77
CA LEU A 260 -0.14 5.41 20.09
C LEU A 260 -0.56 6.58 21.00
N ARG A 261 -1.56 7.36 20.59
CA ARG A 261 -2.22 8.26 21.53
C ARG A 261 -2.97 7.39 22.53
N LYS A 262 -2.69 7.60 23.82
CA LYS A 262 -3.52 7.14 24.93
C LYS A 262 -4.90 7.77 24.81
#